data_AF-A0A4Y9J6J2-F1
#
_entry.id   AF-A0A4Y9J6J2-F1
#
_cell.length_a   1.000
_cell.length_b   1.000
_cell.length_c   1.000
_cell.angle_alpha   90.00
_cell.angle_beta   90.00
_cell.angle_gamma   90.00
#
_symmetry.space_group_name_H-M   'P 1'
#
loop_
_entity.id
_entity.type
_entity.pdbx_description
1 polymer ?
#
loop_
_entity_poly.entity_id
_entity_poly.type
_entity_poly.pdbx_seq_one_letter_code
_entity_poly.pdbx_strand_id
1 'polypeptide(L)'
;MINSEKYIENIPQDLKNHSQWLWFKRIVNVDKHGMEKVIKIPVSPITLKSNFWNQKENWADFETAVNNMKSSGCDGLSFVLSKDDPLVCIDLDNVDNKKLEIFITDFNDTYIEISQSGRGLHIFVKGKIEKNFNNQLEKVEMYQENRCIAMTGNVYKFNDFVANKVLLKQKELDKYYKLFSPKKSVREVIRKYQEAAECVPDSDTVLETMCRYNAKAKALFEGSYTSGDASKDDFGLIFFLNSFTHGNEEMIKEIFLQSALNRIDDRSKRRTEEGYLRYLDESINKAIKKGCGQYWDHNYYKNKGGYALE
;
A
#
# COMPACT_ATOMS: atom_id res chain seq x y z
N MET A 1 -29.23 19.54 -19.45
CA MET A 1 -29.79 18.19 -19.63
C MET A 1 -28.65 17.17 -19.57
N ILE A 2 -28.80 16.10 -18.80
CA ILE A 2 -27.86 14.97 -18.80
C ILE A 2 -27.95 14.33 -20.19
N ASN A 3 -26.86 14.41 -20.96
CA ASN A 3 -26.82 13.88 -22.31
C ASN A 3 -26.39 12.40 -22.27
N SER A 4 -27.37 11.52 -22.03
CA SER A 4 -27.18 10.07 -22.01
C SER A 4 -26.69 9.51 -23.35
N GLU A 5 -27.02 10.17 -24.47
CA GLU A 5 -26.59 9.77 -25.82
C GLU A 5 -25.07 9.83 -25.93
N LYS A 6 -24.43 10.88 -25.40
CA LYS A 6 -22.96 10.96 -25.35
C LYS A 6 -22.32 9.77 -24.65
N TYR A 7 -22.88 9.28 -23.53
CA TYR A 7 -22.34 8.10 -22.86
C TYR A 7 -22.45 6.86 -23.77
N ILE A 8 -23.60 6.68 -24.43
CA ILE A 8 -23.86 5.55 -25.30
C ILE A 8 -22.98 5.57 -26.54
N GLU A 9 -22.76 6.73 -27.14
CA GLU A 9 -21.99 6.86 -28.38
C GLU A 9 -20.48 6.79 -28.13
N ASN A 10 -20.01 7.46 -27.08
CA ASN A 10 -18.60 7.81 -26.96
C ASN A 10 -17.79 6.98 -25.97
N ILE A 11 -18.42 6.42 -24.93
CA ILE A 11 -17.68 5.59 -23.98
C ILE A 11 -17.28 4.28 -24.70
N PRO A 12 -16.00 3.85 -24.63
CA PRO A 12 -15.54 2.62 -25.26
C PRO A 12 -16.31 1.38 -24.81
N GLN A 13 -16.53 0.46 -25.73
CA GLN A 13 -17.13 -0.84 -25.39
C GLN A 13 -16.29 -1.59 -24.35
N ASP A 14 -14.95 -1.43 -24.39
CA ASP A 14 -14.03 -1.94 -23.38
C ASP A 14 -14.44 -1.58 -21.95
N LEU A 15 -14.89 -0.34 -21.69
CA LEU A 15 -15.35 0.07 -20.37
C LEU A 15 -16.79 -0.37 -20.09
N LYS A 16 -17.68 -0.30 -21.10
CA LYS A 16 -19.10 -0.69 -20.95
C LYS A 16 -19.27 -2.15 -20.56
N ASN A 17 -18.34 -3.02 -20.98
CA ASN A 17 -18.35 -4.44 -20.67
C ASN A 17 -18.11 -4.76 -19.18
N HIS A 18 -17.68 -3.79 -18.37
CA HIS A 18 -17.49 -3.99 -16.93
C HIS A 18 -18.76 -3.62 -16.15
N SER A 19 -19.16 -4.47 -15.20
CA SER A 19 -20.19 -4.15 -14.19
C SER A 19 -19.60 -3.32 -13.05
N GLN A 20 -19.07 -2.14 -13.39
CA GLN A 20 -18.34 -1.23 -12.49
C GLN A 20 -18.95 0.19 -12.49
N TRP A 21 -20.22 0.31 -12.84
CA TRP A 21 -20.88 1.60 -13.03
C TRP A 21 -21.65 2.03 -11.79
N LEU A 22 -21.50 3.32 -11.48
CA LEU A 22 -22.21 4.05 -10.45
C LEU A 22 -22.77 5.35 -11.02
N TRP A 23 -23.53 6.08 -10.24
CA TRP A 23 -23.80 7.50 -10.47
C TRP A 23 -22.92 8.37 -9.58
N PHE A 24 -22.81 9.66 -9.90
CA PHE A 24 -22.32 10.65 -8.95
C PHE A 24 -23.31 11.79 -8.79
N LYS A 25 -23.38 12.33 -7.58
CA LYS A 25 -24.09 13.57 -7.26
C LYS A 25 -23.08 14.65 -6.87
N ARG A 26 -23.24 15.84 -7.42
CA ARG A 26 -22.45 17.02 -7.07
C ARG A 26 -23.06 17.69 -5.85
N ILE A 27 -22.23 17.97 -4.86
CA ILE A 27 -22.61 18.75 -3.70
C ILE A 27 -21.62 19.91 -3.58
N VAL A 28 -22.14 21.12 -3.43
CA VAL A 28 -21.32 22.30 -3.15
C VAL A 28 -21.13 22.37 -1.65
N ASN A 29 -19.88 22.21 -1.20
CA ASN A 29 -19.50 22.47 0.18
C ASN A 29 -18.89 23.86 0.26
N VAL A 30 -19.37 24.67 1.19
CA VAL A 30 -18.78 25.97 1.50
C VAL A 30 -17.92 25.79 2.75
N ASP A 31 -16.65 26.16 2.67
CA ASP A 31 -15.78 26.13 3.85
C ASP A 31 -16.07 27.31 4.79
N LYS A 32 -15.41 27.31 5.96
CA LYS A 32 -15.54 28.37 6.96
C LYS A 32 -15.12 29.77 6.48
N HIS A 33 -14.45 29.88 5.33
CA HIS A 33 -14.00 31.12 4.71
C HIS A 33 -14.86 31.52 3.51
N GLY A 34 -15.98 30.82 3.25
CA GLY A 34 -16.87 31.10 2.13
C GLY A 34 -16.40 30.52 0.79
N MET A 35 -15.34 29.70 0.78
CA MET A 35 -14.85 29.08 -0.45
C MET A 35 -15.71 27.88 -0.82
N GLU A 36 -16.29 27.92 -2.02
CA GLU A 36 -17.06 26.81 -2.56
C GLU A 36 -16.15 25.71 -3.13
N LYS A 37 -16.41 24.48 -2.72
CA LYS A 37 -15.78 23.27 -3.24
C LYS A 37 -16.85 22.28 -3.67
N VAL A 38 -16.87 21.95 -4.95
CA VAL A 38 -17.73 20.88 -5.47
C VAL A 38 -17.12 19.53 -5.11
N ILE A 39 -17.85 18.73 -4.33
CA ILE A 39 -17.55 17.32 -4.10
C ILE A 39 -18.47 16.45 -4.96
N LYS A 40 -17.97 15.29 -5.38
CA LYS A 40 -18.72 14.30 -6.16
C LYS A 40 -18.90 13.07 -5.29
N ILE A 41 -20.14 12.76 -4.94
CA ILE A 41 -20.48 11.62 -4.10
C ILE A 41 -20.97 10.49 -5.01
N PRO A 42 -20.29 9.32 -5.04
CA PRO A 42 -20.79 8.15 -5.74
C PRO A 42 -22.11 7.67 -5.15
N VAL A 43 -23.02 7.22 -5.99
CA VAL A 43 -24.34 6.65 -5.62
C VAL A 43 -24.54 5.36 -6.40
N SER A 44 -24.87 4.29 -5.68
CA SER A 44 -25.16 2.99 -6.28
C SER A 44 -26.48 3.00 -7.04
N PRO A 45 -26.52 2.58 -8.32
CA PRO A 45 -27.77 2.35 -9.05
C PRO A 45 -28.60 1.19 -8.47
N ILE A 46 -27.97 0.29 -7.72
CA ILE A 46 -28.60 -0.88 -7.11
C ILE A 46 -29.27 -0.52 -5.78
N THR A 47 -28.52 0.12 -4.87
CA THR A 47 -29.02 0.42 -3.52
C THR A 47 -29.57 1.83 -3.35
N LEU A 48 -29.36 2.70 -4.35
CA LEU A 48 -29.71 4.12 -4.33
C LEU A 48 -29.02 4.90 -3.19
N LYS A 49 -27.93 4.36 -2.64
CA LYS A 49 -27.18 4.91 -1.51
C LYS A 49 -25.73 5.20 -1.92
N SER A 50 -25.10 6.13 -1.19
CA SER A 50 -23.70 6.50 -1.37
C SER A 50 -22.71 5.69 -0.53
N ASN A 51 -23.21 5.01 0.51
CA ASN A 51 -22.38 4.19 1.38
C ASN A 51 -21.93 2.93 0.64
N PHE A 52 -20.73 2.43 0.97
CA PHE A 52 -20.20 1.17 0.42
C PHE A 52 -20.12 1.15 -1.11
N TRP A 53 -19.95 2.31 -1.74
CA TRP A 53 -19.82 2.43 -3.20
C TRP A 53 -18.67 1.59 -3.78
N ASN A 54 -17.66 1.25 -2.97
CA ASN A 54 -16.51 0.45 -3.37
C ASN A 54 -16.71 -1.07 -3.22
N GLN A 55 -17.91 -1.53 -2.87
CA GLN A 55 -18.26 -2.95 -2.81
C GLN A 55 -18.91 -3.39 -4.13
N LYS A 56 -18.50 -4.55 -4.66
CA LYS A 56 -18.86 -5.01 -6.01
C LYS A 56 -20.36 -5.20 -6.21
N GLU A 57 -21.04 -5.69 -5.18
CA GLU A 57 -22.48 -5.89 -5.12
C GLU A 57 -23.29 -4.59 -5.28
N ASN A 58 -22.65 -3.43 -5.09
CA ASN A 58 -23.27 -2.12 -5.26
C ASN A 58 -23.00 -1.51 -6.64
N TRP A 59 -22.25 -2.19 -7.51
CA TRP A 59 -21.96 -1.74 -8.88
C TRP A 59 -23.00 -2.29 -9.84
N ALA A 60 -23.31 -1.51 -10.87
CA ALA A 60 -24.23 -1.93 -11.93
C ALA A 60 -23.47 -2.16 -13.25
N ASP A 61 -24.10 -2.86 -14.17
CA ASP A 61 -23.72 -2.82 -15.58
C ASP A 61 -24.02 -1.43 -16.20
N PHE A 62 -23.44 -1.19 -17.37
CA PHE A 62 -23.56 0.09 -18.06
C PHE A 62 -25.00 0.43 -18.42
N GLU A 63 -25.77 -0.53 -18.94
CA GLU A 63 -27.14 -0.31 -19.41
C GLU A 63 -28.06 0.08 -18.26
N THR A 64 -27.99 -0.64 -17.14
CA THR A 64 -28.73 -0.37 -15.91
C THR A 64 -28.42 1.03 -15.39
N ALA A 65 -27.14 1.43 -15.37
CA ALA A 65 -26.73 2.74 -14.89
C ALA A 65 -27.17 3.87 -15.84
N VAL A 66 -27.07 3.70 -17.16
CA VAL A 66 -27.43 4.73 -18.14
C VAL A 66 -28.96 4.91 -18.23
N ASN A 67 -29.71 3.81 -18.33
CA ASN A 67 -31.16 3.84 -18.54
C ASN A 67 -31.89 4.50 -17.36
N ASN A 68 -31.40 4.28 -16.14
CA ASN A 68 -31.98 4.84 -14.92
C ASN A 68 -31.36 6.19 -14.51
N MET A 69 -30.46 6.77 -15.33
CA MET A 69 -29.78 8.02 -15.01
C MET A 69 -30.75 9.20 -14.82
N LYS A 70 -31.71 9.36 -15.73
CA LYS A 70 -32.64 10.52 -15.70
C LYS A 70 -33.53 10.51 -14.46
N SER A 71 -33.94 9.34 -13.97
CA SER A 71 -34.78 9.17 -12.78
C SER A 71 -33.99 9.17 -11.47
N SER A 72 -32.65 9.01 -11.52
CA SER A 72 -31.80 8.90 -10.32
C SER A 72 -31.69 10.17 -9.48
N GLY A 73 -31.95 11.35 -10.06
CA GLY A 73 -31.65 12.64 -9.42
C GLY A 73 -30.15 12.90 -9.17
N CYS A 74 -29.27 12.14 -9.86
CA CYS A 74 -27.82 12.31 -9.87
C CYS A 74 -27.36 13.15 -11.08
N ASP A 75 -26.10 13.58 -11.08
CA ASP A 75 -25.55 14.50 -12.07
C ASP A 75 -24.87 13.79 -13.26
N GLY A 76 -24.49 12.51 -13.12
CA GLY A 76 -23.85 11.75 -14.18
C GLY A 76 -23.36 10.36 -13.78
N LEU A 77 -22.72 9.66 -14.72
CA LEU A 77 -22.14 8.34 -14.50
C LEU A 77 -20.79 8.44 -13.82
N SER A 78 -20.43 7.43 -13.07
CA SER A 78 -19.07 7.23 -12.59
C SER A 78 -18.66 5.78 -12.74
N PHE A 79 -17.35 5.57 -12.90
CA PHE A 79 -16.75 4.26 -13.12
C PHE A 79 -15.81 3.92 -11.96
N VAL A 80 -15.95 2.74 -11.39
CA VAL A 80 -15.11 2.28 -10.28
C VAL A 80 -13.90 1.54 -10.84
N LEU A 81 -12.70 1.97 -10.45
CA LEU A 81 -11.46 1.25 -10.73
C LEU A 81 -11.26 0.16 -9.69
N SER A 82 -10.94 -1.06 -10.15
CA SER A 82 -10.78 -2.24 -9.32
C SER A 82 -9.44 -2.91 -9.58
N LYS A 83 -8.83 -3.45 -8.52
CA LYS A 83 -7.58 -4.22 -8.61
C LYS A 83 -7.68 -5.49 -9.46
N ASP A 84 -8.89 -5.94 -9.77
CA ASP A 84 -9.16 -7.19 -10.48
C ASP A 84 -9.17 -7.03 -12.00
N ASP A 85 -9.02 -5.79 -12.49
CA ASP A 85 -8.93 -5.47 -13.91
C ASP A 85 -7.66 -4.63 -14.20
N PRO A 86 -7.20 -4.60 -15.47
CA PRO A 86 -5.98 -3.88 -15.81
C PRO A 86 -6.24 -2.39 -16.09
N LEU A 87 -7.35 -1.80 -15.67
CA LEU A 87 -7.67 -0.41 -16.03
C LEU A 87 -6.95 0.57 -15.10
N VAL A 88 -6.29 1.55 -15.71
CA VAL A 88 -5.69 2.69 -15.03
C VAL A 88 -6.31 3.96 -15.58
N CYS A 89 -6.72 4.85 -14.68
CA CYS A 89 -7.10 6.22 -15.03
C CYS A 89 -5.99 7.18 -14.61
N ILE A 90 -5.53 7.99 -15.56
CA ILE A 90 -4.71 9.16 -15.31
C ILE A 90 -5.67 10.35 -15.26
N ASP A 91 -5.70 11.05 -14.12
CA ASP A 91 -6.55 12.23 -13.90
C ASP A 91 -5.67 13.48 -13.86
N LEU A 92 -5.91 14.39 -14.80
CA LEU A 92 -5.14 15.59 -15.05
C LEU A 92 -6.06 16.80 -14.88
N ASP A 93 -6.19 17.34 -13.65
CA ASP A 93 -7.01 18.53 -13.38
C ASP A 93 -6.14 19.74 -13.01
N ASN A 94 -6.35 20.87 -13.69
CA ASN A 94 -5.57 22.11 -13.53
C ASN A 94 -4.06 21.93 -13.80
N VAL A 95 -3.71 21.12 -14.79
CA VAL A 95 -2.33 20.92 -15.26
C VAL A 95 -1.93 22.03 -16.23
N ASP A 96 -0.66 22.43 -16.23
CA ASP A 96 -0.09 23.34 -17.23
C ASP A 96 -0.26 22.80 -18.66
N ASN A 97 -0.60 23.68 -19.61
CA ASN A 97 -0.88 23.32 -21.01
C ASN A 97 0.24 22.51 -21.67
N LYS A 98 1.52 22.85 -21.45
CA LYS A 98 2.64 22.13 -22.06
C LYS A 98 2.71 20.70 -21.55
N LYS A 99 2.42 20.49 -20.26
CA LYS A 99 2.39 19.15 -19.67
C LYS A 99 1.20 18.36 -20.21
N LEU A 100 0.04 18.99 -20.31
CA LEU A 100 -1.15 18.39 -20.89
C LEU A 100 -0.90 17.91 -22.33
N GLU A 101 -0.25 18.72 -23.17
CA GLU A 101 0.12 18.39 -24.55
C GLU A 101 1.02 17.15 -24.65
N ILE A 102 1.98 16.98 -23.73
CA ILE A 102 2.86 15.80 -23.71
C ILE A 102 2.04 14.54 -23.38
N PHE A 103 1.13 14.59 -22.39
CA PHE A 103 0.24 13.47 -22.09
C PHE A 103 -0.68 13.15 -23.29
N ILE A 104 -1.31 14.16 -23.89
CA ILE A 104 -2.16 13.96 -25.06
C ILE A 104 -1.35 13.30 -26.18
N THR A 105 -0.13 13.75 -26.44
CA THR A 105 0.72 13.19 -27.49
C THR A 105 1.07 11.72 -27.24
N ASP A 106 1.45 11.35 -26.02
CA ASP A 106 1.84 9.96 -25.71
C ASP A 106 0.63 8.99 -25.62
N PHE A 107 -0.57 9.52 -25.36
CA PHE A 107 -1.80 8.75 -25.15
C PHE A 107 -2.91 9.01 -26.19
N ASN A 108 -2.62 9.66 -27.32
CA ASN A 108 -3.66 10.11 -28.29
C ASN A 108 -4.48 8.99 -28.95
N ASP A 109 -4.03 7.73 -28.84
CA ASP A 109 -4.63 6.54 -29.43
C ASP A 109 -5.51 5.74 -28.45
N THR A 110 -5.58 6.15 -27.17
CA THR A 110 -6.46 5.57 -26.15
C THR A 110 -7.57 6.53 -25.74
N TYR A 111 -8.58 6.03 -25.04
CA TYR A 111 -9.72 6.85 -24.63
C TYR A 111 -9.31 7.99 -23.69
N ILE A 112 -9.63 9.22 -24.14
CA ILE A 112 -9.46 10.46 -23.38
C ILE A 112 -10.79 11.20 -23.35
N GLU A 113 -11.24 11.62 -22.17
CA GLU A 113 -12.41 12.49 -22.04
C GLU A 113 -12.08 13.77 -21.27
N ILE A 114 -12.78 14.84 -21.61
CA ILE A 114 -12.76 16.09 -20.84
C ILE A 114 -13.46 15.81 -19.51
N SER A 115 -12.79 16.08 -18.40
CA SER A 115 -13.31 15.83 -17.06
C SER A 115 -14.54 16.69 -16.77
N GLN A 116 -15.32 16.32 -15.75
CA GLN A 116 -16.54 17.07 -15.40
C GLN A 116 -16.26 18.55 -15.05
N SER A 117 -15.04 18.92 -14.63
CA SER A 117 -14.67 20.31 -14.37
C SER A 117 -14.58 21.15 -15.66
N GLY A 118 -14.48 20.50 -16.82
CA GLY A 118 -14.26 21.14 -18.13
C GLY A 118 -12.83 21.63 -18.35
N ARG A 119 -11.95 21.52 -17.34
CA ARG A 119 -10.58 22.05 -17.37
C ARG A 119 -9.50 20.97 -17.27
N GLY A 120 -9.90 19.72 -17.07
CA GLY A 120 -9.01 18.58 -16.97
C GLY A 120 -9.36 17.47 -17.95
N LEU A 121 -8.51 16.45 -17.98
CA LEU A 121 -8.70 15.24 -18.80
C LEU A 121 -8.67 14.00 -17.91
N HIS A 122 -9.50 13.02 -18.25
CA HIS A 122 -9.31 11.64 -17.82
C HIS A 122 -8.76 10.84 -18.99
N ILE A 123 -7.67 10.11 -18.79
CA ILE A 123 -7.07 9.21 -19.78
C ILE A 123 -7.20 7.79 -19.24
N PHE A 124 -7.89 6.92 -19.96
CA PHE A 124 -8.04 5.50 -19.59
C PHE A 124 -7.10 4.64 -20.43
N VAL A 125 -6.35 3.78 -19.76
CA VAL A 125 -5.44 2.82 -20.39
C VAL A 125 -5.52 1.46 -19.69
N LYS A 126 -5.04 0.42 -20.37
CA LYS A 126 -4.73 -0.87 -19.76
C LYS A 126 -3.27 -0.89 -19.31
N GLY A 127 -2.99 -1.47 -18.14
CA GLY A 127 -1.64 -1.62 -17.58
C GLY A 127 -1.69 -1.83 -16.07
N LYS A 128 -0.55 -1.63 -15.41
CA LYS A 128 -0.42 -1.76 -13.95
C LYS A 128 0.56 -0.71 -13.41
N ILE A 129 0.24 -0.13 -12.26
CA ILE A 129 1.12 0.76 -11.50
C ILE A 129 1.45 0.13 -10.14
N GLU A 130 2.55 0.53 -9.49
CA GLU A 130 2.92 -0.02 -8.17
C GLU A 130 1.86 0.32 -7.12
N LYS A 131 1.41 1.58 -7.11
CA LYS A 131 0.38 2.07 -6.18
C LYS A 131 -0.31 3.30 -6.77
N ASN A 132 -1.58 3.52 -6.43
CA ASN A 132 -2.22 4.80 -6.70
C ASN A 132 -1.41 5.97 -6.13
N PHE A 133 -1.37 7.10 -6.83
CA PHE A 133 -0.79 8.32 -6.30
C PHE A 133 -1.57 9.57 -6.72
N ASN A 134 -1.44 10.60 -5.90
CA ASN A 134 -1.93 11.95 -6.18
C ASN A 134 -0.78 12.92 -5.91
N ASN A 135 -0.18 13.44 -6.97
CA ASN A 135 0.86 14.46 -6.86
C ASN A 135 0.21 15.84 -6.95
N GLN A 136 -0.09 16.42 -5.80
CA GLN A 136 -0.77 17.72 -5.71
C GLN A 136 0.07 18.91 -6.21
N LEU A 137 1.40 18.78 -6.25
CA LEU A 137 2.30 19.82 -6.76
C LEU A 137 2.28 19.82 -8.29
N GLU A 138 2.44 18.64 -8.88
CA GLU A 138 2.48 18.48 -10.34
C GLU A 138 1.10 18.38 -11.00
N LYS A 139 0.05 18.22 -10.18
CA LYS A 139 -1.36 18.05 -10.59
C LYS A 139 -1.61 16.79 -11.43
N VAL A 140 -0.81 15.75 -11.20
CA VAL A 140 -0.94 14.45 -11.88
C VAL A 140 -1.39 13.41 -10.87
N GLU A 141 -2.47 12.71 -11.18
CA GLU A 141 -2.97 11.59 -10.38
C GLU A 141 -3.07 10.33 -11.24
N MET A 142 -2.78 9.17 -10.66
CA MET A 142 -2.97 7.87 -11.30
C MET A 142 -3.62 6.88 -10.34
N TYR A 143 -4.66 6.21 -10.82
CA TYR A 143 -5.43 5.25 -10.03
C TYR A 143 -5.65 3.97 -10.83
N GLN A 144 -5.53 2.82 -10.16
CA GLN A 144 -5.87 1.50 -10.69
C GLN A 144 -6.88 0.75 -9.82
N GLU A 145 -7.17 1.23 -8.60
CA GLU A 145 -8.10 0.58 -7.67
C GLU A 145 -8.73 1.58 -6.72
N ASN A 146 -9.86 1.22 -6.09
CA ASN A 146 -10.50 1.95 -4.99
C ASN A 146 -10.67 3.45 -5.25
N ARG A 147 -10.99 3.81 -6.50
CA ARG A 147 -11.28 5.18 -6.94
C ARG A 147 -12.47 5.15 -7.88
N CYS A 148 -13.38 6.10 -7.69
CA CYS A 148 -14.52 6.30 -8.58
C CYS A 148 -14.25 7.52 -9.46
N ILE A 149 -14.25 7.34 -10.78
CA ILE A 149 -13.99 8.38 -11.77
C ILE A 149 -15.33 8.88 -12.30
N ALA A 150 -15.57 10.19 -12.23
CA ALA A 150 -16.79 10.79 -12.79
C ALA A 150 -16.69 10.85 -14.31
N MET A 151 -17.49 10.07 -15.01
CA MET A 151 -17.43 9.92 -16.46
C MET A 151 -18.22 11.03 -17.15
N THR A 152 -17.75 11.48 -18.30
CA THR A 152 -18.44 12.52 -19.08
C THR A 152 -18.86 12.06 -20.47
N GLY A 153 -18.16 11.09 -21.07
CA GLY A 153 -18.35 10.75 -22.48
C GLY A 153 -18.05 11.91 -23.44
N ASN A 154 -17.44 13.00 -22.94
CA ASN A 154 -17.09 14.17 -23.73
C ASN A 154 -15.67 14.00 -24.26
N VAL A 155 -15.55 13.21 -25.33
CA VAL A 155 -14.25 12.76 -25.85
C VAL A 155 -13.38 13.93 -26.25
N TYR A 156 -12.11 13.87 -25.86
CA TYR A 156 -11.09 14.78 -26.36
C TYR A 156 -10.68 14.37 -27.77
N LYS A 157 -10.65 15.34 -28.69
CA LYS A 157 -10.25 15.12 -30.09
C LYS A 157 -8.83 15.60 -30.31
N PHE A 158 -7.98 14.76 -30.89
CA PHE A 158 -6.62 15.11 -31.26
C PHE A 158 -6.48 15.07 -32.78
N ASN A 159 -6.28 16.22 -33.44
CA ASN A 159 -6.24 16.32 -34.91
C ASN A 159 -7.42 15.61 -35.60
N ASP A 160 -8.64 15.87 -35.13
CA ASP A 160 -9.91 15.23 -35.55
C ASP A 160 -10.02 13.72 -35.29
N PHE A 161 -8.98 13.07 -34.78
CA PHE A 161 -9.03 11.69 -34.35
C PHE A 161 -9.71 11.55 -32.98
N VAL A 162 -10.55 10.52 -32.86
CA VAL A 162 -11.26 10.13 -31.65
C VAL A 162 -10.94 8.68 -31.33
N ALA A 163 -10.20 8.46 -30.24
CA ALA A 163 -9.96 7.12 -29.74
C ALA A 163 -11.22 6.55 -29.07
N ASN A 164 -11.66 5.38 -29.52
CA ASN A 164 -12.87 4.70 -29.06
C ASN A 164 -12.58 3.39 -28.31
N LYS A 165 -11.34 3.17 -27.90
CA LYS A 165 -10.86 1.96 -27.20
C LYS A 165 -9.93 2.33 -26.04
N VAL A 166 -9.81 1.41 -25.10
CA VAL A 166 -8.82 1.48 -24.02
C VAL A 166 -7.64 0.56 -24.37
N LEU A 167 -6.47 1.14 -24.63
CA LEU A 167 -5.29 0.41 -25.12
C LEU A 167 -4.27 0.11 -24.00
N LEU A 168 -3.48 -0.95 -24.18
CA LEU A 168 -2.35 -1.28 -23.29
C LEU A 168 -1.21 -0.27 -23.49
N LYS A 169 -0.85 0.46 -22.43
CA LYS A 169 0.15 1.55 -22.44
C LYS A 169 1.16 1.44 -21.30
N GLN A 170 1.68 0.24 -21.06
CA GLN A 170 2.55 -0.02 -19.91
C GLN A 170 3.84 0.81 -19.94
N LYS A 171 4.47 0.98 -21.11
CA LYS A 171 5.73 1.73 -21.24
C LYS A 171 5.54 3.21 -20.88
N GLU A 172 4.45 3.81 -21.37
CA GLU A 172 4.07 5.18 -21.07
C GLU A 172 3.69 5.30 -19.59
N LEU A 173 2.88 4.37 -19.05
CA LEU A 173 2.58 4.33 -17.63
C LEU A 173 3.84 4.31 -16.77
N ASP A 174 4.80 3.42 -17.05
CA ASP A 174 6.05 3.31 -16.29
C ASP A 174 6.87 4.61 -16.34
N LYS A 175 6.97 5.23 -17.52
CA LYS A 175 7.64 6.53 -17.74
C LYS A 175 7.02 7.60 -16.85
N TYR A 176 5.71 7.78 -16.92
CA TYR A 176 5.01 8.83 -16.18
C TYR A 176 4.91 8.54 -14.69
N TYR A 177 4.75 7.27 -14.31
CA TYR A 177 4.80 6.85 -12.91
C TYR A 177 6.14 7.20 -12.28
N LYS A 178 7.26 6.92 -12.95
CA LYS A 178 8.60 7.28 -12.44
C LYS A 178 8.81 8.79 -12.29
N LEU A 179 8.20 9.59 -13.18
CA LEU A 179 8.34 11.05 -13.17
C LEU A 179 7.49 11.71 -12.07
N PHE A 180 6.25 11.24 -11.89
CA PHE A 180 5.23 11.94 -11.11
C PHE A 180 4.82 11.25 -9.80
N SER A 181 5.08 9.95 -9.64
CA SER A 181 4.83 9.32 -8.35
C SER A 181 5.69 10.02 -7.28
N PRO A 182 5.14 10.23 -6.07
CA PRO A 182 5.90 10.77 -4.97
C PRO A 182 7.17 9.94 -4.81
N LYS A 183 8.32 10.55 -5.05
CA LYS A 183 9.60 9.93 -4.71
C LYS A 183 9.54 9.67 -3.22
N LYS A 184 9.64 8.40 -2.80
CA LYS A 184 9.86 8.05 -1.39
C LYS A 184 10.95 8.99 -0.92
N SER A 185 10.66 9.83 0.07
CA SER A 185 11.63 10.87 0.44
C SER A 185 12.93 10.17 0.82
N VAL A 186 14.08 10.79 0.57
CA VAL A 186 15.36 10.23 1.04
C VAL A 186 15.27 9.95 2.54
N ARG A 187 14.51 10.74 3.30
CA ARG A 187 14.14 10.47 4.70
C ARG A 187 13.28 9.23 4.93
N GLU A 188 12.36 8.87 4.05
CA GLU A 188 11.57 7.62 4.16
C GLU A 188 12.35 6.39 3.73
N VAL A 189 13.24 6.53 2.74
CA VAL A 189 14.16 5.47 2.36
C VAL A 189 15.22 5.28 3.44
N ILE A 190 15.82 6.36 3.95
CA ILE A 190 16.72 6.36 5.12
C ILE A 190 15.97 5.83 6.33
N ARG A 191 14.76 6.29 6.65
CA ARG A 191 13.95 5.75 7.75
C ARG A 191 13.64 4.28 7.56
N LYS A 192 13.36 3.80 6.35
CA LYS A 192 13.14 2.37 6.09
C LYS A 192 14.44 1.56 6.18
N TYR A 193 15.57 2.13 5.78
CA TYR A 193 16.90 1.54 5.95
C TYR A 193 17.37 1.58 7.40
N GLN A 194 17.02 2.61 8.17
CA GLN A 194 17.28 2.77 9.62
C GLN A 194 16.30 1.91 10.43
N GLU A 195 15.02 1.80 10.05
CA GLU A 195 14.08 0.83 10.61
C GLU A 195 14.55 -0.61 10.34
N ALA A 196 15.32 -0.85 9.26
CA ALA A 196 15.92 -2.14 8.93
C ALA A 196 17.36 -2.34 9.48
N ALA A 197 18.09 -1.28 9.85
CA ALA A 197 19.51 -1.34 10.24
C ALA A 197 19.82 -0.77 11.65
N GLU A 198 18.92 -0.03 12.30
CA GLU A 198 19.14 0.63 13.60
C GLU A 198 18.26 0.09 14.75
N CYS A 199 17.40 -0.91 14.55
CA CYS A 199 16.42 -1.29 15.58
C CYS A 199 16.88 -2.36 16.59
N VAL A 200 18.13 -2.84 16.49
CA VAL A 200 18.71 -3.80 17.46
C VAL A 200 20.04 -3.22 17.94
N PRO A 201 20.16 -2.83 19.23
CA PRO A 201 21.43 -2.44 19.85
C PRO A 201 22.49 -3.55 19.76
N ASP A 202 23.73 -3.27 20.17
CA ASP A 202 24.76 -4.30 20.30
C ASP A 202 24.33 -5.47 21.23
N SER A 203 25.05 -6.59 21.11
CA SER A 203 24.74 -7.83 21.83
C SER A 203 24.67 -7.64 23.35
N ASP A 204 25.56 -6.83 23.92
CA ASP A 204 25.60 -6.52 25.35
C ASP A 204 24.35 -5.75 25.80
N THR A 205 23.97 -4.70 25.07
CA THR A 205 22.77 -3.90 25.36
C THR A 205 21.49 -4.74 25.21
N VAL A 206 21.44 -5.61 24.20
CA VAL A 206 20.32 -6.54 24.00
C VAL A 206 20.23 -7.55 25.15
N LEU A 207 21.36 -8.12 25.56
CA LEU A 207 21.43 -9.04 26.69
C LEU A 207 20.99 -8.36 27.99
N GLU A 208 21.50 -7.16 28.29
CA GLU A 208 21.10 -6.40 29.47
C GLU A 208 19.60 -6.11 29.47
N THR A 209 19.07 -5.65 28.33
CA THR A 209 17.65 -5.34 28.16
C THR A 209 16.77 -6.58 28.34
N MET A 210 17.14 -7.69 27.71
CA MET A 210 16.43 -8.97 27.86
C MET A 210 16.42 -9.41 29.33
N CYS A 211 17.57 -9.37 29.99
CA CYS A 211 17.70 -9.76 31.40
C CYS A 211 16.92 -8.84 32.35
N ARG A 212 16.85 -7.54 32.02
CA ARG A 212 16.10 -6.54 32.79
C ARG A 212 14.58 -6.72 32.69
N TYR A 213 14.07 -7.01 31.49
CA TYR A 213 12.63 -6.98 31.22
C TYR A 213 11.98 -8.36 31.07
N ASN A 214 12.76 -9.44 30.97
CA ASN A 214 12.23 -10.80 30.85
C ASN A 214 12.91 -11.75 31.84
N ALA A 215 12.31 -11.88 33.03
CA ALA A 215 12.82 -12.72 34.11
C ALA A 215 12.96 -14.21 33.73
N LYS A 216 12.11 -14.72 32.82
CA LYS A 216 12.22 -16.11 32.34
C LYS A 216 13.41 -16.30 31.41
N ALA A 217 13.62 -15.34 30.50
CA ALA A 217 14.79 -15.35 29.62
C ALA A 217 16.08 -15.24 30.43
N LYS A 218 16.11 -14.35 31.43
CA LYS A 218 17.22 -14.23 32.39
C LYS A 218 17.52 -15.56 33.10
N ALA A 219 16.49 -16.20 33.66
CA ALA A 219 16.68 -17.43 34.43
C ALA A 219 17.19 -18.61 33.57
N LEU A 220 16.77 -18.68 32.30
CA LEU A 220 17.32 -19.64 31.33
C LEU A 220 18.77 -19.30 30.96
N PHE A 221 19.07 -18.02 30.71
CA PHE A 221 20.41 -17.55 30.35
C PHE A 221 21.43 -17.84 31.45
N GLU A 222 21.08 -17.56 32.70
CA GLU A 222 21.93 -17.80 33.88
C GLU A 222 21.91 -19.27 34.35
N GLY A 223 21.02 -20.10 33.80
CA GLY A 223 20.85 -21.49 34.22
C GLY A 223 20.20 -21.68 35.59
N SER A 224 19.61 -20.63 36.17
CA SER A 224 18.97 -20.68 37.49
C SER A 224 17.59 -21.35 37.48
N TYR A 225 16.99 -21.53 36.30
CA TYR A 225 15.78 -22.32 36.12
C TYR A 225 15.78 -23.07 34.78
N THR A 226 15.85 -24.40 34.83
CA THR A 226 15.78 -25.30 33.66
C THR A 226 14.67 -26.32 33.84
N SER A 227 14.10 -26.81 32.74
CA SER A 227 13.03 -27.82 32.78
C SER A 227 13.54 -29.25 32.83
N GLY A 228 14.86 -29.44 32.69
CA GLY A 228 15.51 -30.75 32.58
C GLY A 228 15.52 -31.31 31.16
N ASP A 229 14.79 -30.70 30.22
CA ASP A 229 14.87 -31.00 28.79
C ASP A 229 15.74 -29.94 28.10
N ALA A 230 16.99 -30.33 27.81
CA ALA A 230 17.95 -29.44 27.16
C ALA A 230 17.43 -28.86 25.84
N SER A 231 16.71 -29.62 25.00
CA SER A 231 16.22 -29.08 23.72
C SER A 231 15.09 -28.07 23.91
N LYS A 232 14.23 -28.28 24.91
CA LYS A 232 13.16 -27.35 25.27
C LYS A 232 13.73 -26.05 25.85
N ASP A 233 14.71 -26.16 26.73
CA ASP A 233 15.34 -25.02 27.39
C ASP A 233 16.16 -24.19 26.37
N ASP A 234 16.94 -24.85 25.50
CA ASP A 234 17.68 -24.19 24.41
C ASP A 234 16.73 -23.41 23.50
N PHE A 235 15.65 -24.07 23.03
CA PHE A 235 14.69 -23.44 22.13
C PHE A 235 13.93 -22.28 22.80
N GLY A 236 13.64 -22.41 24.10
CA GLY A 236 13.01 -21.35 24.90
C GLY A 236 13.85 -20.08 24.95
N LEU A 237 15.16 -20.21 25.24
CA LEU A 237 16.08 -19.07 25.25
C LEU A 237 16.25 -18.47 23.86
N ILE A 238 16.44 -19.28 22.83
CA ILE A 238 16.55 -18.84 21.43
C ILE A 238 15.28 -18.08 20.99
N PHE A 239 14.09 -18.53 21.42
CA PHE A 239 12.84 -17.86 21.08
C PHE A 239 12.71 -16.48 21.73
N PHE A 240 13.18 -16.32 22.98
CA PHE A 240 13.27 -15.00 23.60
C PHE A 240 14.29 -14.12 22.86
N LEU A 241 15.50 -14.62 22.63
CA LEU A 241 16.55 -13.88 21.90
C LEU A 241 16.06 -13.43 20.52
N ASN A 242 15.33 -14.26 19.78
CA ASN A 242 14.73 -13.89 18.50
C ASN A 242 13.82 -12.65 18.60
N SER A 243 13.07 -12.51 19.69
CA SER A 243 12.22 -11.33 19.92
C SER A 243 13.03 -10.06 20.18
N PHE A 244 14.13 -10.15 20.93
CA PHE A 244 14.98 -9.02 21.29
C PHE A 244 16.02 -8.64 20.22
N THR A 245 16.41 -9.58 19.36
CA THR A 245 17.40 -9.39 18.28
C THR A 245 16.76 -9.17 16.91
N HIS A 246 15.42 -9.14 16.85
CA HIS A 246 14.63 -8.98 15.62
C HIS A 246 14.97 -10.01 14.53
N GLY A 247 15.37 -11.21 14.94
CA GLY A 247 15.76 -12.29 14.03
C GLY A 247 17.18 -12.19 13.47
N ASN A 248 18.07 -11.37 14.08
CA ASN A 248 19.49 -11.39 13.75
C ASN A 248 20.14 -12.70 14.20
N GLU A 249 20.32 -13.63 13.25
CA GLU A 249 20.85 -14.98 13.49
C GLU A 249 22.22 -14.98 14.19
N GLU A 250 23.13 -14.11 13.75
CA GLU A 250 24.49 -14.03 14.28
C GLU A 250 24.48 -13.58 15.74
N MET A 251 23.68 -12.55 16.06
CA MET A 251 23.56 -12.03 17.43
C MET A 251 22.85 -13.03 18.37
N ILE A 252 21.82 -13.73 17.89
CA ILE A 252 21.18 -14.80 18.67
C ILE A 252 22.21 -15.86 19.03
N LYS A 253 23.04 -16.27 18.05
CA LYS A 253 24.08 -17.28 18.23
C LYS A 253 25.15 -16.81 19.20
N GLU A 254 25.66 -15.59 19.01
CA GLU A 254 26.65 -14.95 19.87
C GLU A 254 26.19 -14.93 21.33
N ILE A 255 25.00 -14.39 21.60
CA ILE A 255 24.46 -14.28 22.95
C ILE A 255 24.17 -15.67 23.53
N PHE A 256 23.60 -16.60 22.75
CA PHE A 256 23.33 -17.96 23.24
C PHE A 256 24.60 -18.68 23.71
N LEU A 257 25.71 -18.52 22.99
CA LEU A 257 26.99 -19.13 23.35
C LEU A 257 27.61 -18.55 24.64
N GLN A 258 27.15 -17.38 25.08
CA GLN A 258 27.52 -16.82 26.39
C GLN A 258 26.66 -17.36 27.55
N SER A 259 25.57 -18.08 27.26
CA SER A 259 24.64 -18.56 28.28
C SER A 259 25.14 -19.81 29.00
N ALA A 260 24.59 -20.07 30.19
CA ALA A 260 24.81 -21.31 30.94
C ALA A 260 24.25 -22.57 30.24
N LEU A 261 23.45 -22.40 29.16
CA LEU A 261 22.94 -23.51 28.34
C LEU A 261 23.93 -23.92 27.24
N ASN A 262 25.01 -23.16 27.03
CA ASN A 262 26.05 -23.52 26.07
C ASN A 262 26.78 -24.80 26.54
N ARG A 263 26.81 -25.80 25.66
CA ARG A 263 27.38 -27.14 25.89
C ARG A 263 28.40 -27.51 24.81
N ILE A 264 28.97 -26.50 24.14
CA ILE A 264 29.95 -26.69 23.07
C ILE A 264 31.21 -27.41 23.57
N ASP A 265 31.67 -27.08 24.78
CA ASP A 265 32.88 -27.63 25.37
C ASP A 265 32.68 -29.01 26.03
N ASP A 266 31.56 -29.21 26.72
CA ASP A 266 31.28 -30.46 27.45
C ASP A 266 30.79 -31.61 26.56
N ARG A 267 30.37 -31.30 25.32
CA ARG A 267 29.90 -32.25 24.30
C ARG A 267 28.72 -33.14 24.73
N SER A 268 28.00 -32.77 25.79
CA SER A 268 26.85 -33.52 26.33
C SER A 268 25.65 -33.52 25.38
N LYS A 269 25.56 -32.55 24.46
CA LYS A 269 24.49 -32.45 23.45
C LYS A 269 24.85 -33.06 22.10
N ARG A 270 26.09 -32.86 21.65
CA ARG A 270 26.62 -33.30 20.35
C ARG A 270 28.10 -33.64 20.48
N ARG A 271 28.53 -34.67 19.75
CA ARG A 271 29.90 -35.23 19.82
C ARG A 271 30.97 -34.32 19.21
N THR A 272 30.61 -33.50 18.23
CA THR A 272 31.52 -32.59 17.53
C THR A 272 31.00 -31.16 17.62
N GLU A 273 31.93 -30.22 17.56
CA GLU A 273 31.64 -28.78 17.59
C GLU A 273 30.79 -28.37 16.38
N GLU A 274 31.14 -28.86 15.18
CA GLU A 274 30.38 -28.57 13.96
C GLU A 274 28.95 -29.13 14.03
N GLY A 275 28.79 -30.27 14.70
CA GLY A 275 27.47 -30.86 14.94
C GLY A 275 26.64 -30.07 15.94
N TYR A 276 27.28 -29.44 16.93
CA TYR A 276 26.62 -28.55 17.88
C TYR A 276 26.20 -27.23 17.23
N LEU A 277 27.09 -26.59 16.48
CA LEU A 277 26.80 -25.35 15.75
C LEU A 277 25.67 -25.54 14.73
N ARG A 278 25.66 -26.66 14.00
CA ARG A 278 24.55 -27.00 13.08
C ARG A 278 23.22 -27.16 13.80
N TYR A 279 23.23 -27.83 14.95
CA TYR A 279 22.02 -27.94 15.79
C TYR A 279 21.51 -26.57 16.25
N LEU A 280 22.42 -25.69 16.65
CA LEU A 280 22.10 -24.33 17.08
C LEU A 280 21.52 -23.53 15.90
N ASP A 281 22.16 -23.57 14.73
CA ASP A 281 21.68 -22.91 13.51
C ASP A 281 20.29 -23.38 13.09
N GLU A 282 20.04 -24.69 13.11
CA GLU A 282 18.72 -25.25 12.81
C GLU A 282 17.66 -24.80 13.83
N SER A 283 18.03 -24.63 15.09
CA SER A 283 17.14 -24.19 16.16
C SER A 283 16.80 -22.71 16.04
N ILE A 284 17.79 -21.86 15.72
CA ILE A 284 17.63 -20.44 15.42
C ILE A 284 16.70 -20.26 14.21
N ASN A 285 16.97 -20.97 13.11
CA ASN A 285 16.13 -20.94 11.91
C ASN A 285 14.67 -21.33 12.20
N LYS A 286 14.44 -22.33 13.06
CA LYS A 286 13.09 -22.72 13.49
C LYS A 286 12.42 -21.64 14.34
N ALA A 287 13.15 -20.96 15.21
CA ALA A 287 12.62 -19.90 16.05
C ALA A 287 12.21 -18.67 15.22
N ILE A 288 13.04 -18.26 14.26
CA ILE A 288 12.75 -17.15 13.34
C ILE A 288 11.49 -17.45 12.53
N LYS A 289 11.38 -18.66 11.92
CA LYS A 289 10.19 -19.06 11.16
C LYS A 289 8.90 -19.11 11.98
N LYS A 290 9.01 -19.37 13.29
CA LYS A 290 7.87 -19.40 14.23
C LYS A 290 7.56 -18.03 14.86
N GLY A 291 8.49 -17.09 14.85
CA GLY A 291 8.30 -15.75 15.40
C GLY A 291 7.42 -14.91 14.49
N CYS A 292 6.18 -14.61 14.91
CA CYS A 292 5.20 -13.86 14.10
C CYS A 292 5.45 -12.34 14.02
N GLY A 293 6.71 -11.88 14.01
CA GLY A 293 7.05 -10.45 13.88
C GLY A 293 6.72 -9.57 15.09
N GLN A 294 6.43 -10.15 16.26
CA GLN A 294 6.29 -9.42 17.53
C GLN A 294 7.66 -9.26 18.18
N TYR A 295 8.36 -8.21 17.78
CA TYR A 295 9.70 -7.90 18.26
C TYR A 295 9.67 -6.90 19.42
N TRP A 296 10.71 -6.95 20.26
CA TRP A 296 10.89 -6.01 21.36
C TRP A 296 11.15 -4.59 20.82
N ASP A 297 10.37 -3.61 21.27
CA ASP A 297 10.55 -2.21 20.89
C ASP A 297 11.66 -1.57 21.73
N HIS A 298 12.90 -1.57 21.21
CA HIS A 298 14.04 -0.90 21.82
C HIS A 298 13.90 0.63 21.89
N ASN A 299 12.92 1.23 21.19
CA ASN A 299 12.63 2.67 21.21
C ASN A 299 11.49 3.06 22.16
N TYR A 300 10.91 2.12 22.92
CA TYR A 300 9.77 2.36 23.82
C TYR A 300 9.96 3.55 24.78
N TYR A 301 11.19 3.79 25.22
CA TYR A 301 11.54 4.90 26.14
C TYR A 301 11.96 6.21 25.44
N LYS A 302 12.41 6.17 24.19
CA LYS A 302 12.71 7.41 23.42
C LYS A 302 11.44 8.18 23.06
N ASN A 303 10.31 7.48 22.94
CA ASN A 303 9.02 8.06 22.54
C ASN A 303 8.17 8.62 23.70
N LYS A 304 8.52 8.32 24.97
CA LYS A 304 7.95 8.99 26.14
C LYS A 304 8.96 10.01 26.64
N GLY A 305 8.83 11.26 26.19
CA GLY A 305 9.73 12.35 26.52
C GLY A 305 10.20 12.33 27.99
N GLY A 306 11.47 12.02 28.17
CA GLY A 306 12.17 12.16 29.43
C GLY A 306 13.12 13.33 29.30
N TYR A 307 12.81 14.43 29.98
CA TYR A 307 13.83 15.34 30.44
C TYR A 307 14.85 14.51 31.22
N ALA A 308 16.10 14.50 30.77
CA ALA A 308 17.21 14.21 31.66
C ALA A 308 17.33 15.40 32.62
N LEU A 309 16.93 15.18 33.86
CA LEU A 309 17.46 15.91 35.01
C LEU A 309 18.12 14.84 35.89
N GLU A 310 19.45 15.00 36.02
CA GLU A 310 20.41 14.31 36.92
C GLU A 310 20.22 12.82 37.21
#